data_AF-A0A957ABF3-F1
#
_entry.id   AF-A0A957ABF3-F1
#
_cell.length_a   1.000
_cell.length_b   1.000
_cell.length_c   1.000
_cell.angle_alpha   90.00
_cell.angle_beta   90.00
_cell.angle_gamma   90.00
#
_symmetry.space_group_name_H-M   'P 1'
#
loop_
_entity.id
_entity.type
_entity.pdbx_description
1 polymer ?
#
loop_
_entity_poly.entity_id
_entity_poly.type
_entity_poly.pdbx_seq_one_letter_code
_entity_poly.pdbx_strand_id
1 'polypeptide(L)'
;SHVKIDGSFIRNLISDAEDQHIVRTMIDLAHGLGKGVVAEFVENRETLELLGRFGVDMVQGYHLSRPARVELMIGVAQPGRAKAA
;
A
#
# COMPACT_ATOMS: atom_id res chain seq x y z
N SER A 1 -12.76 3.40 3.59
CA SER A 1 -12.66 1.92 3.62
C SER A 1 -11.91 1.45 2.39
N HIS A 2 -11.10 0.39 2.48
CA HIS A 2 -10.19 -0.03 1.40
C HIS A 2 -10.33 -1.52 1.06
N VAL A 3 -10.05 -1.87 -0.20
CA VAL A 3 -9.87 -3.25 -0.68
C VAL A 3 -8.38 -3.52 -0.77
N LYS A 4 -7.95 -4.70 -0.33
CA LYS A 4 -6.55 -5.14 -0.46
C LYS A 4 -6.45 -6.16 -1.59
N ILE A 5 -5.47 -5.99 -2.46
CA ILE A 5 -5.11 -6.96 -3.50
C ILE A 5 -3.95 -7.80 -2.96
N ASP A 6 -4.18 -9.11 -2.86
CA ASP A 6 -3.20 -10.06 -2.34
C ASP A 6 -1.94 -10.12 -3.21
N GLY A 7 -0.82 -10.43 -2.56
CA GLY A 7 0.47 -10.54 -3.23
C GLY A 7 0.54 -11.59 -4.33
N SER A 8 -0.36 -12.59 -4.34
CA SER A 8 -0.43 -13.60 -5.40
C SER A 8 -0.59 -12.98 -6.80
N PHE A 9 -1.31 -11.86 -6.91
CA PHE A 9 -1.52 -11.14 -8.17
C PHE A 9 -0.47 -10.04 -8.42
N ILE A 10 0.34 -9.70 -7.41
CA ILE A 10 1.29 -8.58 -7.48
C ILE A 10 2.72 -9.03 -7.77
N ARG A 11 3.12 -10.21 -7.28
CA ARG A 11 4.51 -10.70 -7.40
C ARG A 11 4.98 -10.85 -8.85
N ASN A 12 4.11 -11.30 -9.75
CA ASN A 12 4.42 -11.54 -11.16
C ASN A 12 3.85 -10.47 -12.10
N LEU A 13 3.34 -9.36 -11.56
CA LEU A 13 2.53 -8.38 -12.29
C LEU A 13 3.24 -7.78 -13.52
N ILE A 14 4.57 -7.70 -13.52
CA ILE A 14 5.32 -7.19 -14.68
C ILE A 14 5.26 -8.14 -15.88
N SER A 15 5.32 -9.44 -15.64
CA SER A 15 5.44 -10.46 -16.69
C SER A 15 4.14 -11.19 -17.01
N ASP A 16 3.12 -11.05 -16.16
CA ASP A 16 1.87 -11.79 -16.30
C ASP A 16 0.71 -10.88 -16.73
N ALA A 17 0.25 -11.07 -17.97
CA ALA A 17 -0.82 -10.26 -18.55
C ALA A 17 -2.21 -10.57 -17.95
N GLU A 18 -2.40 -11.80 -17.44
CA GLU A 18 -3.64 -12.20 -16.77
C GLU A 18 -3.73 -11.50 -15.41
N ASP A 19 -2.66 -11.55 -14.61
CA ASP A 19 -2.57 -10.81 -13.34
C ASP A 19 -2.81 -9.31 -13.56
N GLN A 20 -2.20 -8.72 -14.60
CA GLN A 20 -2.44 -7.32 -14.93
C GLN A 20 -3.90 -7.01 -15.24
N HIS A 21 -4.59 -7.90 -15.96
CA HIS A 21 -6.00 -7.72 -16.27
C HIS A 21 -6.87 -7.82 -15.02
N ILE A 22 -6.60 -8.81 -14.17
CA ILE A 22 -7.31 -9.01 -12.90
C ILE A 22 -7.11 -7.81 -11.98
N VAL A 23 -5.87 -7.34 -11.80
CA VAL A 23 -5.54 -6.21 -10.92
C VAL A 23 -6.24 -4.92 -11.39
N ARG A 24 -6.23 -4.59 -12.69
CA ARG A 24 -6.96 -3.44 -13.22
C ARG A 24 -8.46 -3.54 -12.93
N THR A 25 -9.04 -4.71 -13.18
CA THR A 25 -10.48 -4.95 -12.96
C THR A 25 -10.85 -4.79 -11.48
N MET A 26 -10.00 -5.27 -10.57
CA MET A 26 -10.20 -5.11 -9.12
C MET A 26 -10.12 -3.63 -8.70
N ILE A 27 -9.20 -2.87 -9.29
CA ILE A 27 -9.07 -1.43 -9.03
C ILE A 27 -10.33 -0.69 -9.48
N ASP A 28 -10.75 -0.90 -10.73
CA ASP A 28 -11.94 -0.26 -11.30
C ASP A 28 -13.20 -0.59 -10.49
N LEU A 29 -13.36 -1.85 -10.07
CA LEU A 29 -14.48 -2.28 -9.22
C LEU A 29 -14.45 -1.58 -7.86
N ALA A 30 -13.30 -1.55 -7.19
CA ALA A 30 -13.18 -0.91 -5.88
C ALA A 30 -13.50 0.58 -5.96
N HIS A 31 -12.96 1.28 -6.95
CA HIS A 31 -13.24 2.70 -7.19
C HIS A 31 -14.72 2.94 -7.53
N GLY A 32 -15.33 2.09 -8.36
CA GLY A 32 -16.77 2.14 -8.68
C GLY A 32 -17.67 1.97 -7.45
N LEU A 33 -17.18 1.29 -6.40
CA LEU A 33 -17.87 1.13 -5.11
C LEU A 33 -17.48 2.21 -4.07
N GLY A 34 -16.72 3.23 -4.47
CA GLY A 34 -16.25 4.30 -3.58
C GLY A 34 -15.26 3.81 -2.52
N LYS A 35 -14.44 2.80 -2.85
CA LYS A 35 -13.40 2.23 -1.99
C LYS A 35 -12.03 2.52 -2.57
N GLY A 36 -11.03 2.82 -1.74
CA GLY A 36 -9.64 2.88 -2.20
C GLY A 36 -9.00 1.48 -2.21
N VAL A 37 -7.82 1.37 -2.80
CA VAL A 37 -7.12 0.11 -3.02
C VAL A 37 -5.73 0.13 -2.39
N VAL A 38 -5.37 -0.98 -1.74
CA VAL A 38 -4.01 -1.26 -1.27
C VAL A 38 -3.48 -2.49 -2.00
N ALA A 39 -2.39 -2.36 -2.75
CA ALA A 39 -1.68 -3.51 -3.31
C ALA A 39 -0.60 -4.02 -2.34
N GLU A 40 -0.59 -5.33 -2.06
CA GLU A 40 0.40 -5.94 -1.16
C GLU A 40 1.56 -6.61 -1.90
N PHE A 41 2.67 -6.85 -1.20
CA PHE A 41 3.88 -7.49 -1.72
C PHE A 41 4.55 -6.75 -2.90
N VAL A 42 4.59 -5.42 -2.86
CA VAL A 42 5.39 -4.62 -3.80
C VAL A 42 6.88 -4.70 -3.45
N GLU A 43 7.65 -5.47 -4.23
CA GLU A 43 9.06 -5.81 -3.93
C GLU A 43 10.10 -5.14 -4.85
N ASN A 44 9.67 -4.47 -5.93
CA ASN A 44 10.56 -3.76 -6.84
C ASN A 44 9.92 -2.46 -7.37
N ARG A 45 10.76 -1.66 -8.03
CA ARG A 45 10.39 -0.35 -8.58
C ARG A 45 9.46 -0.47 -9.78
N GLU A 46 9.68 -1.45 -10.65
CA GLU A 46 8.86 -1.64 -11.85
C GLU A 46 7.40 -1.91 -11.48
N THR A 47 7.16 -2.80 -10.52
CA THR A 47 5.83 -3.14 -10.01
C THR A 47 5.16 -1.91 -9.38
N LEU A 48 5.91 -1.11 -8.60
CA LEU A 48 5.40 0.13 -8.03
C LEU A 48 4.94 1.11 -9.11
N GLU A 49 5.77 1.34 -10.13
CA GLU A 49 5.47 2.25 -11.24
C GLU A 49 4.27 1.75 -12.06
N LEU A 50 4.16 0.43 -12.31
CA LEU A 50 3.03 -0.15 -13.02
C LEU A 50 1.72 0.01 -12.23
N LEU A 51 1.74 -0.26 -10.93
CA LEU A 51 0.58 -0.07 -10.06
C LEU A 51 0.16 1.40 -9.99
N GLY A 52 1.12 2.33 -9.98
CA GLY A 52 0.84 3.76 -10.09
C GLY A 52 0.13 4.12 -11.39
N ARG A 53 0.53 3.52 -12.52
CA ARG A 53 -0.16 3.68 -13.82
C ARG A 53 -1.56 3.08 -13.84
N PHE A 54 -1.81 2.02 -13.06
CA PHE A 54 -3.14 1.43 -12.90
C PHE A 54 -4.04 2.23 -11.95
N GLY A 55 -3.52 3.25 -11.28
CA GLY A 55 -4.30 4.08 -10.37
C GLY A 55 -4.48 3.49 -8.97
N VAL A 56 -3.56 2.64 -8.50
CA VAL A 56 -3.61 2.16 -7.10
C VAL A 56 -3.45 3.34 -6.14
N ASP A 57 -4.20 3.34 -5.04
CA ASP A 57 -4.15 4.43 -4.05
C ASP A 57 -2.97 4.28 -3.08
N MET A 58 -2.68 3.04 -2.68
CA MET A 58 -1.65 2.71 -1.70
C MET A 58 -0.96 1.40 -2.03
N VAL A 59 0.28 1.27 -1.54
CA VAL A 59 1.09 0.06 -1.69
C VAL A 59 1.70 -0.34 -0.35
N GLN A 60 1.87 -1.65 -0.16
CA GLN A 60 2.64 -2.23 0.91
C GLN A 60 3.60 -3.28 0.34
N GLY A 61 4.86 -3.23 0.73
CA GLY A 61 5.82 -4.25 0.34
C GLY A 61 7.26 -3.87 0.69
N TYR A 62 8.16 -4.84 0.55
CA TYR A 62 9.54 -4.71 1.00
C TYR A 62 10.35 -3.68 0.20
N HIS A 63 9.86 -3.28 -0.98
CA HIS A 63 10.44 -2.16 -1.72
C HIS A 63 10.34 -0.83 -0.94
N LEU A 64 9.29 -0.68 -0.13
CA LEU A 64 9.02 0.54 0.64
C LEU A 64 9.68 0.44 2.01
N SER A 65 9.37 -0.62 2.74
CA SER A 65 9.97 -0.92 4.05
C SER A 65 9.68 -2.38 4.43
N ARG A 66 10.53 -2.94 5.29
CA ARG A 66 10.27 -4.23 5.94
C ARG A 66 9.40 -4.05 7.18
N PRO A 67 8.62 -5.06 7.58
CA PRO A 67 7.96 -5.08 8.88
C PRO A 67 8.97 -4.81 9.99
N ALA A 68 8.67 -3.81 10.82
CA ALA A 68 9.49 -3.45 11.97
C ALA A 68 8.79 -3.87 13.26
N ARG A 69 9.57 -4.10 14.32
CA ARG A 69 8.98 -4.27 15.65
C ARG A 69 8.33 -2.96 16.06
N VAL A 70 7.13 -3.05 16.62
CA VAL A 70 6.53 -1.90 17.30
C VAL A 70 7.27 -1.74 18.62
N GLU A 71 8.11 -0.71 18.72
CA GLU A 71 8.62 -0.27 20.00
C GLU A 71 7.49 0.47 20.72
N LEU A 72 7.02 -0.10 21.83
CA LEU A 72 5.96 0.49 22.65
C LEU A 72 6.48 1.82 23.21
N MET A 73 6.10 2.96 22.61
CA MET A 73 6.25 4.25 23.26
C MET A 73 5.25 4.31 24.43
N ILE A 74 5.67 3.81 25.59
CA ILE A 74 5.04 4.13 26.87
C ILE A 74 5.27 5.62 27.11
N GLY A 75 4.26 6.43 26.83
CA GLY A 75 4.32 7.87 26.98
C GLY A 75 4.64 8.24 28.42
N VAL A 76 5.88 8.62 28.70
CA VAL A 76 6.14 9.63 29.72
C VAL A 76 5.70 10.93 29.09
N ALA A 77 4.52 11.43 29.49
CA ALA A 77 4.08 12.76 29.12
C ALA A 77 5.22 13.74 29.46
N GLN A 78 5.83 14.36 28.46
CA GLN A 78 6.74 15.46 28.74
C GLN A 78 5.92 16.57 29.40
N PRO A 79 6.34 17.11 30.55
CA PRO A 79 5.68 18.27 31.12
C PRO A 79 5.70 19.37 30.06
N GLY A 80 4.50 19.86 29.72
CA GLY A 80 4.31 20.78 28.60
C GLY A 80 5.24 21.97 28.72
N ARG A 81 5.95 22.29 27.63
CA ARG A 81 6.59 23.60 27.51
C ARG A 81 5.47 24.63 27.54
N ALA A 82 5.31 25.31 28.67
CA ALA A 82 4.56 26.55 28.74
C ALA A 82 5.07 27.45 27.61
N LYS A 83 4.16 27.91 26.75
CA LYS A 83 4.49 29.01 25.83
C LYS A 83 4.84 30.21 26.72
N ALA A 84 6.12 30.61 26.71
CA ALA A 84 6.49 31.93 27.16
C ALA A 84 5.83 32.96 26.22
N ALA A 85 5.25 33.98 26.84
CA ALA A 85 4.56 35.10 26.21
C ALA A 85 5.51 35.96 25.36
#